data_AF-A0A940H9B3-F1
#
_entry.id   AF-A0A940H9B3-F1
#
_cell.length_a   1.000
_cell.length_b   1.000
_cell.length_c   1.000
_cell.angle_alpha   90.00
_cell.angle_beta   90.00
_cell.angle_gamma   90.00
#
_symmetry.space_group_name_H-M   'P 1'
#
loop_
_entity.id
_entity.type
_entity.pdbx_description
1 polymer ?
#
loop_
_entity_poly.entity_id
_entity_poly.type
_entity_poly.pdbx_seq_one_letter_code
_entity_poly.pdbx_strand_id
1 'polypeptide(L)'
;HMRYDIVPDAHVVVRRPDVVIVEGLNVLQPPPAPNDVAVSDLFDFSIFVDADTSHIEKWYVERFLALRQGAFSNPSSYFNVFAHLTDEEAITTALGYWNEINMPNLVENVMPTKHRARLVLNKGADHAVESVLLRKL
;
A
#
# COMPACT_ATOMS: atom_id res chain seq x y z
N HIS A 1 -5.70 9.80 -4.99
CA HIS A 1 -5.39 9.25 -6.34
C HIS A 1 -5.83 10.12 -7.52
N MET A 2 -6.75 11.08 -7.37
CA MET A 2 -7.23 11.92 -8.47
C MET A 2 -6.13 12.76 -9.16
N ARG A 3 -5.23 13.39 -8.39
CA ARG A 3 -4.14 14.24 -8.92
C ARG A 3 -2.79 13.52 -9.08
N TYR A 4 -2.68 12.30 -8.55
CA TYR A 4 -1.42 11.56 -8.37
C TYR A 4 -0.27 12.42 -7.78
N ASP A 5 -0.63 13.37 -6.90
CA ASP A 5 0.30 14.30 -6.27
C ASP A 5 -0.30 14.80 -4.95
N ILE A 6 0.54 15.39 -4.09
CA ILE A 6 0.12 16.10 -2.89
C ILE A 6 -0.68 17.32 -3.34
N VAL A 7 -1.89 17.49 -2.78
CA VAL A 7 -2.72 18.65 -3.08
C VAL A 7 -2.12 19.85 -2.34
N PRO A 8 -1.69 20.91 -3.05
CA PRO A 8 -1.14 22.10 -2.40
C PRO A 8 -2.14 22.67 -1.39
N ASP A 9 -1.64 23.13 -0.24
CA ASP A 9 -2.39 23.74 0.87
C ASP A 9 -3.43 22.82 1.57
N ALA A 10 -3.64 21.59 1.07
CA ALA A 10 -4.49 20.62 1.73
C ALA A 10 -3.78 20.03 2.95
N HIS A 11 -4.42 20.18 4.10
CA HIS A 11 -3.93 19.65 5.36
C HIS A 11 -5.07 18.99 6.13
N VAL A 12 -4.75 17.89 6.83
CA VAL A 12 -5.66 17.25 7.77
C VAL A 12 -5.18 17.59 9.17
N VAL A 13 -6.03 18.28 9.96
CA VAL A 13 -5.70 18.65 11.34
C VAL A 13 -6.14 17.55 12.29
N VAL A 14 -5.19 16.88 12.93
CA VAL A 14 -5.43 15.88 13.98
C VAL A 14 -5.25 16.54 15.35
N ARG A 15 -6.29 16.55 16.19
CA ARG A 15 -6.25 17.19 17.51
C ARG A 15 -6.53 16.19 18.63
N ARG A 16 -5.45 15.65 19.22
CA ARG A 16 -5.47 14.82 20.44
C ARG A 16 -6.59 13.76 20.48
N PRO A 17 -6.72 12.89 19.47
CA PRO A 17 -7.64 11.76 19.57
C PRO A 17 -7.09 10.72 20.56
N ASP A 18 -7.98 9.89 21.11
CA ASP A 18 -7.59 8.78 21.99
C ASP A 18 -6.77 7.70 21.24
N VAL A 19 -7.07 7.51 19.95
CA VAL A 19 -6.38 6.57 19.06
C VAL A 19 -6.12 7.23 17.71
N VAL A 20 -4.91 7.05 17.17
CA VAL A 20 -4.55 7.41 15.79
C VAL A 20 -4.15 6.14 15.05
N ILE A 21 -4.70 5.92 13.86
CA ILE A 21 -4.22 4.90 12.93
C ILE A 21 -3.34 5.59 11.90
N VAL A 22 -2.08 5.18 11.82
CA VAL A 22 -1.13 5.61 10.79
C VAL A 22 -0.93 4.45 9.83
N GLU A 23 -1.25 4.67 8.55
CA GLU A 23 -1.09 3.67 7.50
C GLU A 23 -0.04 4.10 6.46
N GLY A 24 0.64 3.12 5.86
CA GLY A 24 1.61 3.35 4.81
C GLY A 24 2.59 2.20 4.65
N LEU A 25 3.23 2.12 3.47
CA LEU A 25 4.21 1.06 3.17
C LEU A 25 5.49 1.18 4.00
N ASN A 26 5.81 2.40 4.47
CA ASN A 26 7.08 2.74 5.10
C ASN A 26 6.99 2.90 6.63
N VAL A 27 5.82 2.70 7.25
CA VAL A 27 5.61 3.01 8.67
C VAL A 27 6.42 2.12 9.63
N LEU A 28 6.99 1.01 9.12
CA LEU A 28 7.86 0.10 9.85
C LEU A 28 9.32 0.13 9.38
N GLN A 29 9.69 1.06 8.50
CA GLN A 29 11.08 1.16 8.03
C GLN A 29 12.04 1.54 9.18
N PRO A 30 13.30 1.10 9.11
CA PRO A 30 14.34 1.57 10.03
C PRO A 30 14.54 3.09 9.95
N PRO A 31 15.19 3.69 10.95
CA PRO A 31 15.51 5.11 10.89
C PRO A 31 16.42 5.42 9.68
N PRO A 32 16.29 6.60 9.04
CA PRO A 32 17.06 6.95 7.84
C PRO A 32 18.57 7.04 8.07
N ALA A 33 18.98 7.46 9.26
CA ALA A 33 20.38 7.58 9.65
C ALA A 33 20.64 7.00 11.05
N PRO A 34 21.90 6.64 11.37
CA PRO A 34 22.28 6.31 12.74
C PRO A 34 21.95 7.48 13.68
N ASN A 35 21.28 7.17 14.79
CA ASN A 35 20.76 8.11 15.81
C ASN A 35 19.44 8.83 15.48
N ASP A 36 18.84 8.59 14.31
CA ASP A 36 17.45 9.02 14.06
C ASP A 36 16.45 8.07 14.73
N VAL A 37 15.22 8.57 14.93
CA VAL A 37 14.10 7.80 15.49
C VAL A 37 13.29 7.22 14.34
N ALA A 38 12.95 5.92 14.41
CA ALA A 38 12.03 5.32 13.45
C ALA A 38 10.59 5.76 13.77
N VAL A 39 9.75 5.94 12.75
CA VAL A 39 8.33 6.24 12.97
C VAL A 39 7.67 5.18 13.84
N SER A 40 8.07 3.91 13.67
CA SER A 40 7.58 2.78 14.47
C SER A 40 7.89 2.87 15.96
N ASP A 41 8.91 3.64 16.37
CA ASP A 41 9.26 3.80 17.78
C ASP A 41 8.22 4.65 18.54
N LEU A 42 7.36 5.36 17.80
CA LEU A 42 6.27 6.17 18.34
C LEU A 42 4.95 5.40 18.43
N PHE A 43 4.89 4.14 18.00
CA PHE A 43 3.66 3.35 17.96
C PHE A 43 3.54 2.43 19.18
N ASP A 44 2.38 2.45 19.83
CA ASP A 44 2.03 1.49 20.89
C ASP A 44 1.78 0.07 20.34
N PHE A 45 1.31 0.01 19.09
CA PHE A 45 0.95 -1.22 18.41
C PHE A 45 1.17 -1.09 16.90
N SER A 46 1.64 -2.16 16.27
CA SER A 46 1.89 -2.21 14.82
C SER A 46 1.34 -3.47 14.19
N ILE A 47 0.72 -3.31 13.02
CA ILE A 47 0.12 -4.37 12.23
C ILE A 47 0.79 -4.40 10.86
N PHE A 48 1.26 -5.58 10.44
CA PHE A 48 1.65 -5.84 9.06
C PHE A 48 0.57 -6.70 8.39
N VAL A 49 0.06 -6.25 7.24
CA VAL A 49 -0.88 -7.01 6.43
C VAL A 49 -0.09 -7.71 5.33
N ASP A 50 -0.05 -9.03 5.41
CA ASP A 50 0.71 -9.89 4.51
C ASP A 50 -0.22 -10.73 3.62
N ALA A 51 0.30 -11.18 2.49
CA ALA A 51 -0.34 -12.13 1.60
C ALA A 51 0.72 -12.77 0.69
N ASP A 52 0.37 -13.88 0.04
CA ASP A 52 1.21 -14.39 -1.05
C ASP A 52 1.38 -13.31 -2.13
N THR A 53 2.61 -13.16 -2.61
CA THR A 53 3.00 -12.19 -3.61
C THR A 53 2.12 -12.25 -4.87
N SER A 54 1.72 -13.45 -5.30
CA SER A 54 0.84 -13.64 -6.46
C SER A 54 -0.58 -13.13 -6.21
N HIS A 55 -1.06 -13.17 -4.97
CA HIS A 55 -2.35 -12.58 -4.60
C HIS A 55 -2.28 -11.06 -4.66
N ILE A 56 -1.20 -10.46 -4.13
CA ILE A 56 -1.02 -9.00 -4.15
C ILE A 56 -0.92 -8.47 -5.59
N GLU A 57 -0.20 -9.19 -6.46
CA GLU A 57 -0.14 -8.90 -7.90
C GLU A 57 -1.54 -8.85 -8.53
N LYS A 58 -2.32 -9.92 -8.31
CA LYS A 58 -3.68 -10.02 -8.83
C LYS A 58 -4.55 -8.85 -8.35
N TRP A 59 -4.53 -8.56 -7.04
CA TRP A 59 -5.29 -7.44 -6.48
C TRP A 59 -4.85 -6.09 -7.02
N TYR A 60 -3.55 -5.93 -7.27
CA TYR A 60 -3.01 -4.72 -7.87
C TYR A 60 -3.57 -4.50 -9.29
N VAL A 61 -3.54 -5.55 -10.13
CA VAL A 61 -4.07 -5.50 -11.50
C VAL A 61 -5.58 -5.26 -11.48
N GLU A 62 -6.33 -5.97 -10.65
CA GLU A 62 -7.79 -5.79 -10.51
C GLU A 62 -8.14 -4.36 -10.09
N ARG A 63 -7.41 -3.80 -9.10
CA ARG A 63 -7.59 -2.42 -8.67
C ARG A 63 -7.22 -1.42 -9.78
N PHE A 64 -6.17 -1.68 -10.55
CA PHE A 64 -5.78 -0.82 -11.68
C PHE A 64 -6.90 -0.75 -12.72
N LEU A 65 -7.47 -1.91 -13.10
CA LEU A 65 -8.57 -1.98 -14.05
C LEU A 65 -9.83 -1.27 -13.53
N ALA A 66 -10.17 -1.46 -12.25
CA ALA A 66 -11.30 -0.79 -11.62
C ALA A 66 -11.13 0.74 -11.60
N LEU A 67 -9.93 1.23 -11.28
CA LEU A 67 -9.61 2.67 -11.28
C LEU A 67 -9.66 3.27 -12.68
N ARG A 68 -9.15 2.55 -13.70
CA ARG A 68 -9.27 2.95 -15.11
C ARG A 68 -10.74 3.02 -15.54
N GLN A 69 -11.54 2.01 -15.19
CA GLN A 69 -12.97 1.99 -15.52
C GLN A 69 -13.73 3.16 -14.85
N GLY A 70 -13.42 3.45 -13.59
CA GLY A 70 -14.02 4.59 -12.88
C GLY A 70 -13.60 5.97 -13.43
N ALA A 71 -12.45 6.07 -14.11
CA ALA A 71 -11.95 7.31 -14.68
C ALA A 71 -12.87 7.86 -15.79
N PHE A 72 -13.56 6.98 -16.55
CA PHE A 72 -14.52 7.40 -17.58
C PHE A 72 -15.65 8.28 -17.04
N SER A 73 -16.02 8.10 -15.77
CA SER A 73 -17.05 8.91 -15.11
C SER A 73 -16.53 10.24 -14.55
N ASN A 74 -15.22 10.50 -14.62
CA ASN A 74 -14.59 11.67 -14.04
C ASN A 74 -13.42 12.21 -14.89
N PRO A 75 -13.63 13.28 -15.68
CA PRO A 75 -12.61 13.88 -16.56
C PRO A 75 -11.36 14.38 -15.83
N SER A 76 -11.42 14.63 -14.53
CA SER A 76 -10.29 15.11 -13.72
C SER A 76 -9.44 13.99 -13.11
N SER A 77 -9.79 12.72 -13.34
CA SER A 77 -9.03 11.58 -12.86
C SER A 77 -7.69 11.46 -13.58
N TYR A 78 -6.59 11.35 -12.84
CA TYR A 78 -5.28 10.98 -13.37
C TYR A 78 -5.33 9.71 -14.25
N PHE A 79 -6.18 8.75 -13.88
CA PHE A 79 -6.31 7.48 -14.62
C PHE A 79 -6.91 7.65 -16.03
N ASN A 80 -7.37 8.84 -16.42
CA ASN A 80 -7.77 9.12 -17.80
C ASN A 80 -6.62 8.96 -18.80
N VAL A 81 -5.36 9.05 -18.35
CA VAL A 81 -4.20 8.75 -19.22
C VAL A 81 -4.23 7.31 -19.72
N PHE A 82 -4.92 6.39 -19.04
CA PHE A 82 -5.05 4.98 -19.43
C PHE A 82 -6.41 4.65 -20.04
N ALA A 83 -7.32 5.63 -20.17
CA ALA A 83 -8.70 5.40 -20.62
C ALA A 83 -8.80 4.89 -22.06
N HIS A 84 -7.76 5.11 -22.88
CA HIS A 84 -7.71 4.68 -24.27
C HIS A 84 -7.18 3.24 -24.45
N LEU A 85 -6.61 2.64 -23.39
CA LEU A 85 -6.09 1.28 -23.45
C LEU A 85 -7.23 0.27 -23.44
N THR A 86 -7.11 -0.76 -24.28
CA THR A 86 -7.94 -1.98 -24.17
C THR A 86 -7.68 -2.69 -22.85
N ASP A 87 -8.57 -3.61 -22.45
CA ASP A 87 -8.41 -4.40 -21.23
C ASP A 87 -7.09 -5.17 -21.21
N GLU A 88 -6.71 -5.77 -22.35
CA GLU A 88 -5.45 -6.50 -22.49
C GLU A 88 -4.24 -5.58 -22.31
N GLU A 89 -4.22 -4.43 -23.00
CA GLU A 89 -3.13 -3.44 -22.86
C GLU A 89 -3.02 -2.87 -21.43
N ALA A 90 -4.16 -2.66 -20.77
CA ALA A 90 -4.17 -2.19 -19.39
C ALA A 90 -3.66 -3.25 -18.40
N ILE A 91 -3.96 -4.53 -18.62
CA ILE A 91 -3.39 -5.63 -17.84
C ILE A 91 -1.87 -5.68 -18.05
N THR A 92 -1.40 -5.64 -19.29
CA THR A 92 0.03 -5.63 -19.60
C THR A 92 0.74 -4.44 -18.96
N THR A 93 0.13 -3.25 -19.02
CA THR A 93 0.66 -2.03 -18.40
C THR A 93 0.72 -2.15 -16.88
N ALA A 94 -0.35 -2.63 -16.24
CA ALA A 94 -0.40 -2.84 -14.80
C ALA A 94 0.67 -3.85 -14.34
N LEU A 95 0.81 -4.96 -15.06
CA LEU A 95 1.86 -5.96 -14.78
C LEU A 95 3.26 -5.37 -14.96
N GLY A 96 3.47 -4.50 -15.95
CA GLY A 96 4.73 -3.75 -16.10
C GLY A 96 5.05 -2.94 -14.84
N TYR A 97 4.12 -2.08 -14.38
CA TYR A 97 4.31 -1.30 -13.15
C TYR A 97 4.46 -2.17 -11.90
N TRP A 98 3.75 -3.29 -11.83
CA TRP A 98 3.90 -4.22 -10.73
C TRP A 98 5.32 -4.78 -10.70
N ASN A 99 5.78 -5.38 -11.80
CA ASN A 99 7.08 -6.04 -11.88
C ASN A 99 8.26 -5.08 -11.76
N GLU A 100 8.14 -3.87 -12.29
CA GLU A 100 9.26 -2.91 -12.36
C GLU A 100 9.35 -1.98 -11.14
N ILE A 101 8.24 -1.77 -10.42
CA ILE A 101 8.17 -0.76 -9.35
C ILE A 101 7.69 -1.37 -8.04
N ASN A 102 6.50 -1.97 -8.04
CA ASN A 102 5.84 -2.35 -6.79
C ASN A 102 6.40 -3.64 -6.19
N MET A 103 6.70 -4.63 -7.02
CA MET A 103 7.30 -5.90 -6.60
C MET A 103 8.71 -5.70 -6.04
N PRO A 104 9.64 -4.98 -6.70
CA PRO A 104 10.95 -4.71 -6.12
C PRO A 104 10.81 -3.96 -4.80
N ASN A 105 9.93 -2.95 -4.73
CA ASN A 105 9.68 -2.23 -3.48
C ASN A 105 9.11 -3.14 -2.37
N LEU A 106 8.19 -4.04 -2.71
CA LEU A 106 7.65 -5.02 -1.76
C LEU A 106 8.76 -5.89 -1.19
N VAL A 107 9.58 -6.49 -2.06
CA VAL A 107 10.60 -7.46 -1.67
C VAL A 107 11.78 -6.80 -0.94
N GLU A 108 12.22 -5.64 -1.41
CA GLU A 108 13.44 -4.99 -0.94
C GLU A 108 13.18 -4.07 0.26
N ASN A 109 12.02 -3.41 0.31
CA ASN A 109 11.80 -2.32 1.27
C ASN A 109 10.65 -2.56 2.26
N VAL A 110 9.61 -3.33 1.88
CA VAL A 110 8.41 -3.52 2.72
C VAL A 110 8.47 -4.83 3.49
N MET A 111 8.57 -5.96 2.78
CA MET A 111 8.59 -7.31 3.37
C MET A 111 9.70 -7.50 4.43
N PRO A 112 10.91 -6.93 4.28
CA PRO A 112 11.94 -7.03 5.32
C PRO A 112 11.54 -6.36 6.63
N THR A 113 10.58 -5.42 6.62
CA THR A 113 10.09 -4.75 7.84
C THR A 113 9.03 -5.56 8.59
N LYS A 114 8.51 -6.65 8.02
CA LYS A 114 7.47 -7.52 8.62
C LYS A 114 7.79 -7.95 10.05
N HIS A 115 9.07 -8.28 10.31
CA HIS A 115 9.53 -8.70 11.64
C HIS A 115 9.47 -7.58 12.71
N ARG A 116 9.21 -6.33 12.33
CA ARG A 116 9.05 -5.21 13.27
C ARG A 116 7.60 -5.05 13.74
N ALA A 117 6.66 -5.71 13.09
CA ALA A 117 5.26 -5.65 13.49
C ALA A 117 4.98 -6.45 14.77
N ARG A 118 4.07 -5.93 15.59
CA ARG A 118 3.56 -6.63 16.78
C ARG A 118 2.55 -7.72 16.39
N LEU A 119 1.78 -7.47 15.34
CA LEU A 119 0.82 -8.41 14.77
C LEU A 119 1.00 -8.52 13.25
N VAL A 120 0.90 -9.72 12.72
CA VAL A 120 0.85 -10.00 11.28
C VAL A 120 -0.50 -10.62 10.94
N LEU A 121 -1.25 -9.99 10.03
CA LEU A 121 -2.46 -10.55 9.42
C LEU A 121 -2.07 -11.17 8.07
N ASN A 122 -2.19 -12.48 7.92
CA ASN A 122 -1.95 -13.12 6.62
C ASN A 122 -3.30 -13.31 5.89
N LYS A 123 -3.39 -12.78 4.67
CA LYS A 123 -4.59 -12.83 3.84
C LYS A 123 -4.48 -13.91 2.76
N GLY A 124 -5.59 -14.63 2.57
CA GLY A 124 -5.83 -15.54 1.45
C GLY A 124 -6.21 -14.80 0.18
N ALA A 125 -6.37 -15.52 -0.93
CA ALA A 125 -6.59 -14.99 -2.28
C ALA A 125 -7.83 -14.10 -2.43
N ASP A 126 -8.85 -14.33 -1.61
CA ASP A 126 -10.14 -13.61 -1.60
C ASP A 126 -10.17 -12.45 -0.59
N HIS A 127 -9.00 -12.04 -0.09
CA HIS A 127 -8.81 -11.08 0.98
C HIS A 127 -9.28 -11.52 2.37
N ALA A 128 -9.75 -12.76 2.57
CA ALA A 128 -10.04 -13.26 3.91
C ALA A 128 -8.75 -13.38 4.73
N VAL A 129 -8.83 -13.11 6.03
CA VAL A 129 -7.71 -13.37 6.95
C VAL A 129 -7.67 -14.86 7.24
N GLU A 130 -6.60 -15.54 6.85
CA GLU A 130 -6.42 -16.97 7.05
C GLU A 130 -5.67 -17.27 8.35
N SER A 131 -4.79 -16.36 8.78
CA SER A 131 -4.08 -16.49 10.05
C SER A 131 -3.67 -15.16 10.65
N VAL A 132 -3.51 -15.17 11.97
CA VAL A 132 -3.06 -14.02 12.76
C VAL A 132 -1.88 -14.47 13.61
N LEU A 133 -0.76 -13.77 13.49
CA LEU A 133 0.42 -13.99 14.33
C LEU A 133 0.59 -12.79 15.25
N LEU A 134 0.61 -13.03 16.57
CA LEU A 134 0.84 -12.00 17.58
C LEU A 134 2.15 -12.28 18.30
N ARG A 135 3.04 -11.28 18.38
CA ARG A 135 4.29 -11.39 19.13
C ARG A 135 3.98 -11.58 20.62
N LYS A 136 4.59 -12.61 21.23
CA LYS A 136 4.52 -12.82 22.69
C LYS A 136 5.22 -11.66 23.40
N LEU A 137 4.62 -11.22 24.50
CA LEU A 137 5.16 -10.22 25.41
C LEU A 137 6.38 -10.76 26.17
#